data_AF-A0A7W7M2D0-F1
#
_entry.id   AF-A0A7W7M2D0-F1
#
_cell.length_a   1.000
_cell.length_b   1.000
_cell.length_c   1.000
_cell.angle_alpha   90.00
_cell.angle_beta   90.00
_cell.angle_gamma   90.00
#
_symmetry.space_group_name_H-M   'P 1'
#
loop_
_entity.id
_entity.type
_entity.pdbx_description
1 polymer ?
#
loop_
_entity_poly.entity_id
_entity_poly.type
_entity_poly.pdbx_seq_one_letter_code
_entity_poly.pdbx_strand_id
1 'polypeptide(L)'
;MQNTVTLSVEGVAGTPLPEEAIDHYVSGRVGRDELLDYLAAYPYVKPEPSDDPEYDMLDPQEFGVVVLAVDTGKLTESDYADLYARRHGGRS
;
A
#
# COMPACT_ATOMS: atom_id res chain seq x y z
N MET A 1 9.07 7.07 -24.09
CA MET A 1 9.22 7.55 -22.70
C MET A 1 8.02 7.10 -21.90
N GLN A 2 8.07 5.92 -21.26
CA GLN A 2 7.34 5.54 -20.04
C GLN A 2 8.09 4.33 -19.48
N ASN A 3 8.83 4.51 -18.37
CA ASN A 3 9.40 3.39 -17.63
C ASN A 3 8.32 2.96 -16.63
N THR A 4 7.56 1.93 -16.99
CA THR A 4 6.67 1.24 -16.05
C THR A 4 7.56 0.62 -14.98
N VAL A 5 7.50 1.13 -13.75
CA VAL A 5 8.11 0.46 -12.60
C VAL A 5 7.20 -0.71 -12.26
N THR A 6 7.42 -1.84 -12.93
CA THR A 6 6.80 -3.09 -12.56
C THR A 6 7.52 -3.62 -11.33
N LEU A 7 6.78 -3.80 -10.23
CA LEU A 7 7.13 -4.72 -9.15
C LEU A 7 7.12 -6.15 -9.73
N SER A 8 8.08 -6.44 -10.61
CA SER A 8 8.27 -7.73 -11.26
C SER A 8 9.11 -8.57 -10.33
N VAL A 9 8.47 -9.13 -9.31
CA VAL A 9 9.04 -10.24 -8.57
C VAL A 9 8.93 -11.44 -9.50
N GLU A 10 10.07 -11.90 -10.04
CA GLU A 10 10.12 -13.04 -10.94
C GLU A 10 9.42 -14.25 -10.29
N GLY A 11 8.21 -14.60 -10.75
CA GLY A 11 7.50 -15.82 -10.36
C GLY A 11 6.07 -15.68 -9.83
N VAL A 12 5.53 -14.48 -9.62
CA VAL A 12 4.13 -14.30 -9.21
C VAL A 12 3.26 -13.82 -10.36
N ALA A 13 2.25 -14.61 -10.73
CA ALA A 13 1.28 -14.27 -11.75
C ALA A 13 0.29 -13.23 -11.19
N GLY A 14 0.59 -11.95 -11.32
CA GLY A 14 -0.31 -10.85 -10.94
C GLY A 14 0.42 -9.62 -10.41
N THR A 15 -0.31 -8.50 -10.30
CA THR A 15 0.13 -7.37 -9.48
C THR A 15 0.17 -7.87 -8.02
N PRO A 16 1.30 -7.71 -7.29
CA PRO A 16 1.38 -8.13 -5.89
C PRO A 16 0.28 -7.46 -5.07
N LEU A 17 -0.04 -7.99 -3.90
CA LEU A 17 -0.89 -7.32 -2.93
C LEU A 17 -0.08 -6.26 -2.17
N PRO A 18 -0.73 -5.23 -1.58
CA PRO A 18 -0.04 -4.21 -0.78
C PRO A 18 0.80 -4.78 0.37
N GLU A 19 0.34 -5.86 1.01
CA GLU A 19 1.09 -6.54 2.07
C GLU A 19 2.41 -7.14 1.56
N GLU A 20 2.39 -7.75 0.36
CA GLU A 20 3.56 -8.36 -0.25
C GLU A 20 4.57 -7.28 -0.67
N ALA A 21 4.08 -6.16 -1.19
CA ALA A 21 4.91 -5.00 -1.51
C ALA A 21 5.59 -4.42 -0.25
N ILE A 22 4.86 -4.31 0.86
CA ILE A 22 5.42 -3.87 2.16
C ILE A 22 6.45 -4.87 2.66
N ASP A 23 6.21 -6.18 2.57
CA ASP A 23 7.18 -7.19 2.98
C ASP A 23 8.45 -7.17 2.11
N HIS A 24 8.33 -6.85 0.82
CA HIS A 24 9.49 -6.61 -0.05
C HIS A 24 10.29 -5.37 0.36
N TYR A 25 9.61 -4.29 0.76
CA TYR A 25 10.27 -3.10 1.32
C TYR A 25 10.99 -3.40 2.63
N VAL A 26 10.33 -4.06 3.59
CA VAL A 26 10.94 -4.46 4.88
C VAL A 26 12.13 -5.39 4.66
N SER A 27 12.07 -6.26 3.65
CA SER A 27 13.18 -7.15 3.26
C SER A 27 14.30 -6.44 2.47
N GLY A 28 14.17 -5.15 2.19
CA GLY A 28 15.14 -4.36 1.42
C GLY A 28 15.18 -4.67 -0.08
N ARG A 29 14.18 -5.36 -0.63
CA ARG A 29 14.09 -5.72 -2.06
C ARG A 29 13.53 -4.59 -2.91
N VAL A 30 12.71 -3.72 -2.32
CA VAL A 30 12.07 -2.56 -2.96
C VAL A 30 12.43 -1.31 -2.16
N GLY A 31 12.69 -0.21 -2.88
CA GLY A 31 12.95 1.08 -2.25
C GLY A 31 11.68 1.74 -1.70
N ARG A 32 11.84 2.65 -0.73
CA ARG A 32 10.74 3.42 -0.14
C ARG A 32 9.86 4.10 -1.19
N ASP A 33 10.46 4.87 -2.09
CA ASP A 33 9.69 5.65 -3.08
C ASP A 33 8.93 4.76 -4.06
N GLU A 34 9.54 3.63 -4.46
CA GLU A 34 8.91 2.63 -5.32
C GLU A 34 7.71 1.97 -4.65
N LEU A 35 7.84 1.61 -3.35
CA LEU A 35 6.70 1.14 -2.56
C LEU A 35 5.58 2.17 -2.52
N LEU A 36 5.90 3.43 -2.20
CA LEU A 36 4.89 4.49 -2.03
C LEU A 36 4.17 4.81 -3.35
N ASP A 37 4.87 4.84 -4.47
CA ASP A 37 4.26 5.04 -5.79
C ASP A 37 3.36 3.87 -6.16
N TYR A 38 3.80 2.63 -5.89
CA TYR A 38 3.01 1.44 -6.10
C TYR A 38 1.73 1.44 -5.24
N LEU A 39 1.84 1.72 -3.94
CA LEU A 39 0.69 1.80 -3.02
C LEU A 39 -0.27 2.93 -3.41
N ALA A 40 0.26 4.08 -3.84
CA ALA A 40 -0.57 5.20 -4.27
C ALA A 40 -1.41 4.84 -5.51
N ALA A 41 -0.81 4.13 -6.47
CA ALA A 41 -1.47 3.66 -7.69
C ALA A 41 -2.33 2.40 -7.49
N TYR A 42 -2.19 1.70 -6.37
CA TYR A 42 -2.92 0.46 -6.12
C TYR A 42 -4.43 0.71 -6.10
N PRO A 43 -5.21 -0.04 -6.90
CA PRO A 43 -6.66 0.12 -6.94
C PRO A 43 -7.27 -0.58 -5.71
N TYR A 44 -7.20 0.06 -4.54
CA TYR A 44 -7.90 -0.41 -3.35
C TYR A 44 -9.38 -0.56 -3.69
N VAL A 45 -9.82 -1.81 -3.79
CA VAL A 45 -11.24 -2.12 -3.92
C VAL A 45 -11.84 -1.80 -2.57
N LYS A 46 -12.79 -0.86 -2.54
CA LYS A 46 -13.62 -0.67 -1.35
C LYS A 46 -14.27 -2.03 -1.09
N PRO A 47 -13.99 -2.70 0.05
CA PRO A 47 -14.63 -3.98 0.31
C PRO A 47 -16.14 -3.79 0.19
N GLU A 48 -16.82 -4.74 -0.45
CA GLU A 48 -18.28 -4.78 -0.32
C GLU A 48 -18.61 -4.82 1.17
N PRO A 49 -19.66 -4.12 1.64
CA PRO A 49 -20.05 -4.16 3.03
C PRO A 49 -20.19 -5.63 3.44
N SER A 50 -19.35 -6.06 4.37
CA SER A 50 -19.39 -7.40 4.93
C SER A 50 -20.39 -7.37 6.07
N ASP A 51 -21.26 -8.38 6.19
CA ASP A 51 -22.14 -8.57 7.36
C ASP A 51 -21.36 -8.87 8.66
N ASP A 52 -20.03 -8.83 8.61
CA ASP A 52 -19.13 -9.09 9.71
C ASP A 52 -18.82 -7.79 10.48
N PRO A 53 -19.33 -7.63 11.72
CA PRO A 53 -19.26 -6.36 12.45
C PRO A 53 -17.84 -5.96 12.88
N GLU A 54 -16.89 -6.90 12.93
CA GLU A 54 -15.47 -6.58 13.12
C GLU A 54 -14.85 -5.93 11.88
N TYR A 55 -15.35 -6.28 10.70
CA TYR A 55 -14.90 -5.76 9.41
C TYR A 55 -15.45 -4.35 9.13
N ASP A 56 -16.63 -4.03 9.65
CA ASP A 56 -17.22 -2.67 9.62
C ASP A 56 -16.62 -1.72 10.68
N MET A 57 -16.15 -2.25 11.82
CA MET A 57 -15.47 -1.44 12.86
C MET A 57 -14.06 -1.01 12.44
N LEU A 58 -13.38 -1.86 11.68
CA LEU A 58 -12.21 -1.45 10.92
C LEU A 58 -12.71 -0.75 9.67
N ASP A 59 -13.24 0.47 9.84
CA ASP A 59 -13.52 1.40 8.76
C ASP A 59 -12.39 1.22 7.73
N PRO A 60 -12.67 0.71 6.52
CA PRO A 60 -11.65 0.46 5.53
C PRO A 60 -11.24 1.84 5.04
N GLN A 61 -10.49 2.56 5.88
CA GLN A 61 -9.67 3.66 5.47
C GLN A 61 -8.99 3.18 4.21
N GLU A 62 -8.85 4.10 3.26
CA GLU A 62 -8.38 3.88 1.89
C GLU A 62 -7.05 3.08 1.78
N PHE A 63 -6.44 2.75 2.93
CA PHE A 63 -5.20 2.04 3.17
C PHE A 63 -5.21 1.09 4.40
N GLY A 64 -6.28 0.35 4.71
CA GLY A 64 -6.36 -0.48 5.94
C GLY A 64 -5.11 -1.34 6.24
N VAL A 65 -4.52 -1.97 5.22
CA VAL A 65 -3.27 -2.73 5.33
C VAL A 65 -2.03 -1.87 5.62
N VAL A 66 -2.00 -0.63 5.14
CA VAL A 66 -0.91 0.33 5.40
C VAL A 66 -1.03 0.86 6.83
N VAL A 67 -2.26 1.12 7.31
CA VAL A 67 -2.49 1.51 8.71
C VAL A 67 -1.97 0.42 9.65
N LEU A 68 -2.29 -0.84 9.37
CA LEU A 68 -1.74 -1.97 10.13
C LEU A 68 -0.21 -2.06 10.02
N ALA A 69 0.37 -1.77 8.85
CA ALA A 69 1.81 -1.75 8.68
C ALA A 69 2.50 -0.63 9.48
N VAL A 70 1.83 0.52 9.68
CA VAL A 70 2.31 1.57 10.59
C VAL A 70 2.22 1.12 12.04
N ASP A 71 1.07 0.57 12.45
CA ASP A 71 0.84 0.08 13.83
C ASP A 71 1.84 -1.02 14.24
N THR A 72 2.16 -1.92 13.30
CA THR A 72 3.14 -3.00 13.49
C THR A 72 4.59 -2.56 13.28
N GLY A 73 4.84 -1.28 12.95
CA GLY A 73 6.17 -0.71 12.77
C GLY A 73 6.90 -1.11 11.48
N LYS A 74 6.21 -1.72 10.52
CA LYS A 74 6.74 -2.00 9.17
C LYS A 74 6.86 -0.74 8.31
N LEU A 75 6.01 0.25 8.57
CA LEU A 75 6.03 1.57 7.98
C LEU A 75 6.04 2.64 9.08
N THR A 76 6.50 3.83 8.72
CA THR A 76 6.45 4.99 9.63
C THR A 76 5.21 5.85 9.35
N GLU A 77 4.80 6.66 10.33
CA GLU A 77 3.74 7.67 10.13
C GLU A 77 4.09 8.64 8.98
N SER A 78 5.37 8.94 8.79
CA SER A 78 5.86 9.76 7.66
C SER A 78 5.64 9.08 6.31
N ASP A 79 5.80 7.75 6.23
CA ASP A 79 5.53 6.99 5.00
C ASP A 79 4.04 7.01 4.67
N TYR A 80 3.18 6.90 5.69
CA TYR A 80 1.74 7.00 5.53
C TYR A 80 1.32 8.41 5.07
N ALA A 81 1.89 9.47 5.65
CA ALA A 81 1.61 10.84 5.23
C ALA A 81 2.05 11.10 3.77
N ASP A 82 3.23 10.61 3.38
CA ASP A 82 3.72 10.73 2.00
C ASP A 82 2.85 9.94 1.02
N LEU A 83 2.41 8.74 1.38
CA LEU A 83 1.48 7.93 0.59
C LEU A 83 0.17 8.70 0.36
N TYR A 84 -0.40 9.25 1.43
CA TYR A 84 -1.63 10.02 1.38
C TYR A 84 -1.48 11.24 0.45
N ALA A 85 -0.37 11.98 0.59
CA ALA A 85 -0.05 13.12 -0.25
C ALA A 85 0.06 12.74 -1.75
N ARG A 86 0.74 11.62 -2.06
CA ARG A 86 0.91 11.13 -3.44
C ARG A 86 -0.42 10.75 -4.07
N ARG A 87 -1.28 10.03 -3.34
CA ARG A 87 -2.56 9.55 -3.87
C ARG A 87 -3.57 10.68 -4.08
N HIS A 88 -3.64 11.64 -3.15
CA HIS A 88 -4.61 12.74 -3.21
C HIS A 88 -4.07 14.00 -3.91
N GLY A 89 -2.88 13.92 -4.53
CA GLY A 89 -2.30 15.02 -5.30
C GLY A 89 -1.82 16.21 -4.47
N GLY A 90 -1.66 16.02 -3.16
CA GLY A 90 -1.14 17.04 -2.25
C GLY A 90 0.36 17.16 -2.32
N ARG A 91 0.91 17.77 -3.39
CA ARG A 91 2.27 18.33 -3.29
C ARG A 91 2.23 19.50 -2.30
N SER A 92 2.72 19.31 -1.08
CA SER A 92 3.22 20.42 -0.27
C SER A 92 4.61 20.84 -0.77
#